data_AF-A0A178Z7P9-F1
#
_entry.id   AF-A0A178Z7P9-F1
#
_cell.length_a   1.000
_cell.length_b   1.000
_cell.length_c   1.000
_cell.angle_alpha   90.00
_cell.angle_beta   90.00
_cell.angle_gamma   90.00
#
_symmetry.space_group_name_H-M   'P 1'
#
loop_
_entity.id
_entity.type
_entity.pdbx_description
1 polymer ?
#
loop_
_entity_poly.entity_id
_entity_poly.type
_entity_poly.pdbx_seq_one_letter_code
_entity_poly.pdbx_strand_id
1 'polypeptide(L)'
;MEVPFQQKRKLTLSASYEPAKRLPAHHHQQSWEQEYFADTEAIVGVDRRWTSNLEQTSLRFPTTGLRFIRALHLPPPEVPAQVWLAEGPLGQYAVKLFRPFTDDEARSLLARLHYPQPSLQQVKNDYSPFIQEAKAYEQIRRFCPESQRHLFPGYHGIIDIPWGSGRTRRQGVVMDLLQPGIENRRLQSASVPEDFRPHLTILQLALADMDLSDVEASWYLSVLKGRLRMVTALHALGISHDDIKNDCFGLPDCLHDIALYDFSWSYTFTPERPCRLLLRTLRVAVDVQRKHVRETVLDLAQSARLLNHFATLLNTTAEKARDVLRARIPRQLLTTELSLIRLSVILEENNAPLFPSLSSVLPFLEPAASGRTAEWTVTVAKHLDDFVCVSFSEVNDCAVPSQSVILASLVSSNGVVIEQLGLLCPNGSLPGKTTVALVPSIWLGTLDTRRLCWSLLYSPSFYGTPKTVTVLDRQQLDAEMNQVH
;
A
#
# COMPACT_ATOMS: atom_id res chain seq x y z
N MET A 1 -46.91 50.06 -19.38
CA MET A 1 -48.28 49.85 -19.86
C MET A 1 -48.66 48.45 -19.39
N GLU A 2 -49.39 48.42 -18.28
CA GLU A 2 -49.79 47.24 -17.51
C GLU A 2 -50.97 46.53 -18.17
N VAL A 3 -51.05 45.20 -18.05
CA VAL A 3 -52.26 44.41 -18.30
C VAL A 3 -52.34 43.30 -17.24
N PRO A 4 -53.53 42.97 -16.70
CA PRO A 4 -53.73 42.91 -15.25
C PRO A 4 -54.02 41.53 -14.65
N PHE A 5 -54.02 41.54 -13.33
CA PHE A 5 -54.79 40.72 -12.39
C PHE A 5 -56.10 40.10 -12.95
N GLN A 6 -56.29 38.80 -12.71
CA GLN A 6 -57.59 38.29 -12.29
C GLN A 6 -57.43 37.34 -11.10
N GLN A 7 -58.16 37.67 -10.03
CA GLN A 7 -58.32 36.88 -8.84
C GLN A 7 -59.81 36.58 -8.65
N LYS A 8 -60.08 35.38 -8.11
CA LYS A 8 -61.28 34.89 -7.40
C LYS A 8 -62.41 34.25 -8.24
N ARG A 9 -62.55 32.94 -8.03
CA ARG A 9 -63.77 32.38 -7.40
C ARG A 9 -63.39 31.35 -6.33
N LYS A 10 -64.20 31.32 -5.29
CA LYS A 10 -64.03 30.69 -3.97
C LYS A 10 -65.02 29.52 -3.85
N LEU A 11 -64.67 28.54 -3.01
CA LEU A 11 -65.49 27.50 -2.34
C LEU A 11 -65.83 26.26 -3.20
N THR A 12 -65.77 25.01 -2.72
CA THR A 12 -65.99 24.50 -1.35
C THR A 12 -65.35 23.11 -1.14
N LEU A 13 -64.95 22.80 0.11
CA LEU A 13 -64.56 21.46 0.59
C LEU A 13 -65.74 20.47 0.58
N SER A 14 -65.51 19.22 0.15
CA SER A 14 -65.55 18.01 1.01
C SER A 14 -65.59 16.72 0.18
N ALA A 15 -64.59 15.86 0.32
CA ALA A 15 -64.75 14.42 0.13
C ALA A 15 -63.64 13.70 0.91
N SER A 16 -64.04 12.89 1.87
CA SER A 16 -63.21 12.06 2.73
C SER A 16 -62.40 11.04 1.91
N TYR A 17 -61.09 11.07 2.05
CA TYR A 17 -60.21 9.99 1.60
C TYR A 17 -60.08 8.96 2.73
N GLU A 18 -60.68 7.78 2.56
CA GLU A 18 -60.31 6.60 3.35
C GLU A 18 -58.93 6.11 2.90
N PRO A 19 -58.01 5.79 3.83
CA PRO A 19 -56.71 5.24 3.47
C PRO A 19 -56.86 3.76 3.09
N ALA A 20 -56.46 3.43 1.87
CA ALA A 20 -56.35 2.05 1.39
C ALA A 20 -55.48 1.22 2.35
N LYS A 21 -56.05 0.12 2.85
CA LYS A 21 -55.37 -0.91 3.64
C LYS A 21 -54.15 -1.42 2.88
N ARG A 22 -52.95 -1.08 3.37
CA ARG A 22 -51.71 -1.73 2.94
C ARG A 22 -51.73 -3.18 3.42
N LEU A 23 -51.66 -4.11 2.48
CA LEU A 23 -51.28 -5.49 2.76
C LEU A 23 -49.87 -5.50 3.36
N PRO A 24 -49.58 -6.34 4.37
CA PRO A 24 -48.26 -6.39 4.97
C PRO A 24 -47.32 -7.11 4.00
N ALA A 25 -46.41 -6.35 3.39
CA ALA A 25 -45.23 -6.93 2.77
C ALA A 25 -44.43 -7.62 3.88
N HIS A 26 -44.26 -8.94 3.77
CA HIS A 26 -43.22 -9.67 4.48
C HIS A 26 -41.86 -9.14 4.01
N HIS A 27 -41.42 -8.01 4.58
CA HIS A 27 -40.03 -7.57 4.48
C HIS A 27 -39.21 -8.55 5.32
N HIS A 28 -38.49 -9.47 4.65
CA HIS A 28 -37.32 -10.08 5.25
C HIS A 28 -36.38 -8.96 5.64
N GLN A 29 -36.20 -8.74 6.94
CA GLN A 29 -35.34 -7.71 7.49
C GLN A 29 -33.89 -8.11 7.17
N GLN A 30 -33.32 -7.51 6.13
CA GLN A 30 -31.94 -7.73 5.70
C GLN A 30 -31.00 -7.49 6.89
N SER A 31 -30.06 -8.41 7.14
CA SER A 31 -29.13 -8.25 8.26
C SER A 31 -28.19 -7.05 8.01
N TRP A 32 -27.65 -6.46 9.08
CA TRP A 32 -26.65 -5.38 8.95
C TRP A 32 -25.47 -5.81 8.08
N GLU A 33 -25.01 -7.04 8.23
CA GLU A 33 -23.96 -7.61 7.39
C GLU A 33 -24.34 -7.60 5.89
N GLN A 34 -25.55 -8.04 5.58
CA GLN A 34 -26.04 -8.04 4.19
C GLN A 34 -26.19 -6.61 3.65
N GLU A 35 -26.59 -5.64 4.47
CA GLU A 35 -26.66 -4.22 4.11
C GLU A 35 -25.26 -3.65 3.84
N TYR A 36 -24.32 -3.87 4.77
CA TYR A 36 -22.96 -3.31 4.70
C TYR A 36 -22.18 -3.82 3.49
N PHE A 37 -22.30 -5.11 3.19
CA PHE A 37 -21.58 -5.77 2.10
C PHE A 37 -22.39 -5.90 0.80
N ALA A 38 -23.55 -5.25 0.69
CA ALA A 38 -24.33 -5.25 -0.54
C ALA A 38 -23.45 -4.84 -1.74
N ASP A 39 -23.45 -5.67 -2.79
CA ASP A 39 -22.67 -5.48 -4.03
C ASP A 39 -21.14 -5.42 -3.85
N THR A 40 -20.56 -6.16 -2.89
CA THR A 40 -19.10 -6.17 -2.65
C THR A 40 -18.40 -7.50 -2.93
N GLU A 41 -19.07 -8.47 -3.53
CA GLU A 41 -18.49 -9.80 -3.85
C GLU A 41 -17.20 -9.69 -4.69
N ALA A 42 -17.15 -8.75 -5.64
CA ALA A 42 -15.95 -8.48 -6.44
C ALA A 42 -14.77 -7.92 -5.63
N ILE A 43 -15.04 -7.28 -4.48
CA ILE A 43 -14.05 -6.59 -3.65
C ILE A 43 -13.51 -7.53 -2.57
N VAL A 44 -14.39 -8.33 -1.98
CA VAL A 44 -14.13 -9.16 -0.80
C VAL A 44 -13.82 -10.62 -1.18
N GLY A 45 -14.17 -11.03 -2.41
CA GLY A 45 -14.19 -12.42 -2.81
C GLY A 45 -15.41 -13.16 -2.24
N VAL A 46 -15.59 -14.40 -2.71
CA VAL A 46 -16.75 -15.24 -2.35
C VAL A 46 -16.70 -15.69 -0.88
N ASP A 47 -15.48 -15.87 -0.32
CA ASP A 47 -15.27 -16.34 1.06
C ASP A 47 -14.81 -15.20 1.99
N ARG A 48 -15.73 -14.70 2.82
CA ARG A 48 -15.42 -13.74 3.89
C ARG A 48 -14.66 -14.45 5.02
N ARG A 49 -13.33 -14.36 5.01
CA ARG A 49 -12.45 -15.09 5.95
C ARG A 49 -12.52 -14.62 7.41
N TRP A 50 -13.22 -13.53 7.73
CA TRP A 50 -13.13 -12.84 9.03
C TRP A 50 -14.38 -12.90 9.91
N THR A 51 -15.45 -13.57 9.49
CA THR A 51 -16.74 -13.54 10.18
C THR A 51 -16.84 -14.46 11.40
N SER A 52 -15.80 -15.25 11.73
CA SER A 52 -15.94 -16.40 12.64
C SER A 52 -15.29 -16.30 14.03
N ASN A 53 -14.89 -15.13 14.55
CA ASN A 53 -14.33 -15.06 15.91
C ASN A 53 -14.61 -13.74 16.66
N LEU A 54 -15.80 -13.64 17.26
CA LEU A 54 -16.24 -12.50 18.06
C LEU A 54 -15.73 -12.49 19.52
N GLU A 55 -15.14 -13.59 20.03
CA GLU A 55 -14.76 -13.72 21.45
C GLU A 55 -13.27 -14.06 21.66
N GLN A 56 -12.34 -13.22 21.20
CA GLN A 56 -10.92 -13.40 21.51
C GLN A 56 -10.21 -12.12 21.94
N THR A 57 -9.58 -12.19 23.11
CA THR A 57 -8.81 -11.13 23.76
C THR A 57 -7.75 -10.55 22.82
N SER A 58 -7.66 -9.22 22.75
CA SER A 58 -6.61 -8.51 22.01
C SER A 58 -5.21 -8.97 22.44
N LEU A 59 -4.29 -9.04 21.48
CA LEU A 59 -2.88 -9.33 21.72
C LEU A 59 -2.32 -8.29 22.69
N ARG A 60 -1.78 -8.75 23.81
CA ARG A 60 -1.14 -7.89 24.82
C ARG A 60 0.37 -7.89 24.61
N PHE A 61 0.95 -6.71 24.49
CA PHE A 61 2.40 -6.58 24.44
C PHE A 61 2.98 -6.50 25.86
N PRO A 62 4.02 -7.28 26.19
CA PRO A 62 4.64 -7.23 27.51
C PRO A 62 5.32 -5.87 27.72
N THR A 63 4.86 -5.12 28.72
CA THR A 63 5.46 -3.80 29.05
C THR A 63 6.75 -3.92 29.84
N THR A 64 7.07 -5.10 30.38
CA THR A 64 8.31 -5.38 31.09
C THR A 64 9.51 -5.17 30.16
N GLY A 65 10.35 -4.19 30.49
CA GLY A 65 11.54 -3.85 29.70
C GLY A 65 11.28 -2.92 28.51
N LEU A 66 10.05 -2.43 28.31
CA LEU A 66 9.76 -1.42 27.30
C LEU A 66 10.15 -0.02 27.81
N ARG A 67 11.15 0.60 27.16
CA ARG A 67 11.66 1.92 27.50
C ARG A 67 11.28 2.95 26.43
N PHE A 68 10.56 3.99 26.83
CA PHE A 68 10.25 5.13 25.96
C PHE A 68 11.49 6.02 25.81
N ILE A 69 11.95 6.21 24.57
CA ILE A 69 13.17 6.95 24.26
C ILE A 69 12.85 8.41 23.94
N ARG A 70 12.01 8.66 22.93
CA ARG A 70 11.59 10.00 22.50
C ARG A 70 10.28 9.95 21.74
N ALA A 71 9.56 11.07 21.70
CA ALA A 71 8.44 11.22 20.78
C ALA A 71 8.98 11.31 19.33
N LEU A 72 8.32 10.61 18.39
CA LEU A 72 8.68 10.69 16.96
C LEU A 72 8.20 11.99 16.32
N HIS A 73 7.11 12.55 16.86
CA HIS A 73 6.61 13.87 16.52
C HIS A 73 6.26 14.63 17.80
N LEU A 74 6.35 15.96 17.75
CA LEU A 74 5.87 16.87 18.79
C LEU A 74 4.51 17.42 18.36
N PRO A 75 3.41 16.66 18.53
CA PRO A 75 2.10 17.18 18.20
C PRO A 75 1.72 18.34 19.15
N PRO A 76 0.83 19.25 18.71
CA PRO A 76 0.15 20.18 19.62
C PRO A 76 -0.48 19.46 20.83
N PRO A 77 -0.66 20.14 21.97
CA PRO A 77 -1.17 19.52 23.20
C PRO A 77 -2.55 18.86 23.07
N GLU A 78 -3.32 19.22 22.04
CA GLU A 78 -4.70 18.81 21.81
C GLU A 78 -4.84 17.55 20.94
N VAL A 79 -3.74 16.97 20.46
CA VAL A 79 -3.81 15.84 19.53
C VAL A 79 -4.23 14.56 20.27
N PRO A 80 -5.16 13.75 19.69
CA PRO A 80 -5.74 12.58 20.36
C PRO A 80 -4.73 11.45 20.63
N ALA A 81 -3.56 11.47 19.99
CA ALA A 81 -2.52 10.47 20.18
C ALA A 81 -1.11 11.04 19.97
N GLN A 82 -0.10 10.37 20.53
CA GLN A 82 1.31 10.66 20.33
C GLN A 82 2.08 9.38 20.06
N VAL A 83 2.94 9.39 19.03
CA VAL A 83 3.80 8.26 18.68
C VAL A 83 5.18 8.42 19.33
N TRP A 84 5.64 7.37 19.98
CA TRP A 84 6.92 7.30 20.67
C TRP A 84 7.82 6.24 20.04
N LEU A 85 9.11 6.56 19.94
CA LEU A 85 10.15 5.54 19.80
C LEU A 85 10.31 4.87 21.15
N ALA A 86 10.12 3.55 21.17
CA ALA A 86 10.40 2.72 22.34
C ALA A 86 11.40 1.63 21.99
N GLU A 87 12.16 1.19 22.99
CA GLU A 87 13.08 0.08 22.91
C GLU A 87 12.59 -1.02 23.84
N GLY A 88 12.53 -2.24 23.33
CA GLY A 88 12.12 -3.42 24.07
C GLY A 88 13.06 -4.60 23.82
N PRO A 89 12.74 -5.78 24.37
CA PRO A 89 13.66 -6.93 24.38
C PRO A 89 14.06 -7.44 22.99
N LEU A 90 13.22 -7.24 21.97
CA LEU A 90 13.47 -7.71 20.60
C LEU A 90 13.83 -6.60 19.62
N GLY A 91 14.01 -5.35 20.09
CA GLY A 91 14.41 -4.23 19.24
C GLY A 91 13.63 -2.94 19.48
N GLN A 92 13.54 -2.12 18.44
CA GLN A 92 12.89 -0.81 18.47
C GLN A 92 11.46 -0.88 17.91
N TYR A 93 10.56 -0.11 18.51
CA TYR A 93 9.14 -0.08 18.19
C TYR A 93 8.63 1.35 18.06
N ALA A 94 7.58 1.51 17.25
CA ALA A 94 6.71 2.67 17.31
C ALA A 94 5.54 2.36 18.26
N VAL A 95 5.36 3.20 19.27
CA VAL A 95 4.28 3.06 20.26
C VAL A 95 3.38 4.27 20.18
N LYS A 96 2.15 4.07 19.70
CA LYS A 96 1.14 5.12 19.61
C LYS A 96 0.30 5.12 20.88
N LEU A 97 0.46 6.16 21.71
CA LEU A 97 -0.27 6.35 22.96
C LEU A 97 -1.43 7.30 22.75
N PHE A 98 -2.62 6.90 23.16
CA PHE A 98 -3.84 7.68 23.00
C PHE A 98 -4.19 8.42 24.28
N ARG A 99 -4.79 9.60 24.11
CA ARG A 99 -5.55 10.24 25.17
C ARG A 99 -6.76 9.35 25.50
N PRO A 100 -7.10 9.16 26.79
CA PRO A 100 -8.31 8.44 27.14
C PRO A 100 -9.54 9.11 26.53
N PHE A 101 -10.35 8.32 25.82
CA PHE A 101 -11.65 8.78 25.32
C PHE A 101 -12.63 8.88 26.49
N THR A 102 -13.05 10.09 26.82
CA THR A 102 -13.75 10.38 28.08
C THR A 102 -15.24 10.11 27.97
N ASP A 103 -15.89 9.94 29.12
CA ASP A 103 -17.35 9.80 29.17
C ASP A 103 -18.06 11.09 28.71
N ASP A 104 -17.44 12.26 28.87
CA ASP A 104 -18.00 13.54 28.39
C ASP A 104 -17.97 13.63 26.86
N GLU A 105 -16.90 13.16 26.22
CA GLU A 105 -16.83 13.04 24.77
C GLU A 105 -17.88 12.06 24.25
N ALA A 106 -18.00 10.89 24.90
CA ALA A 106 -19.00 9.89 24.55
C ALA A 106 -20.44 10.40 24.75
N ARG A 107 -20.72 11.13 25.84
CA ARG A 107 -22.02 11.78 26.08
C ARG A 107 -22.34 12.84 25.01
N SER A 108 -21.34 13.63 24.62
CA SER A 108 -21.50 14.66 23.58
C SER A 108 -21.83 14.04 22.21
N LEU A 109 -21.23 12.90 21.88
CA LEU A 109 -21.60 12.15 20.67
C LEU A 109 -22.97 11.48 20.80
N LEU A 110 -23.27 10.87 21.94
CA LEU A 110 -24.55 10.21 22.21
C LEU A 110 -25.73 11.17 22.03
N ALA A 111 -25.58 12.43 22.47
CA ALA A 111 -26.59 13.48 22.30
C ALA A 111 -26.94 13.78 20.83
N ARG A 112 -26.07 13.40 19.88
CA ARG A 112 -26.25 13.60 18.44
C ARG A 112 -26.84 12.37 17.73
N LEU A 113 -26.93 11.22 18.42
CA LEU A 113 -27.39 9.95 17.84
C LEU A 113 -28.92 9.82 17.98
N HIS A 114 -29.55 9.31 16.92
CA HIS A 114 -31.01 9.17 16.84
C HIS A 114 -31.51 7.87 17.50
N TYR A 115 -32.82 7.77 17.72
CA TYR A 115 -33.46 6.61 18.34
C TYR A 115 -33.38 5.34 17.48
N PRO A 116 -33.20 4.14 18.08
CA PRO A 116 -32.94 3.89 19.50
C PRO A 116 -31.55 4.36 19.90
N GLN A 117 -31.46 5.08 21.02
CA GLN A 117 -30.17 5.60 21.48
C GLN A 117 -29.27 4.44 21.93
N PRO A 118 -28.03 4.37 21.43
CA PRO A 118 -27.06 3.37 21.86
C PRO A 118 -26.65 3.62 23.31
N SER A 119 -26.12 2.59 23.96
CA SER A 119 -25.50 2.75 25.28
C SER A 119 -24.22 3.60 25.18
N LEU A 120 -23.86 4.27 26.29
CA LEU A 120 -22.59 5.01 26.38
C LEU A 120 -21.39 4.11 26.05
N GLN A 121 -21.43 2.83 26.46
CA GLN A 121 -20.37 1.86 26.19
C GLN A 121 -20.26 1.52 24.69
N GLN A 122 -21.38 1.37 23.99
CA GLN A 122 -21.38 1.19 22.53
C GLN A 122 -20.76 2.39 21.82
N VAL A 123 -21.11 3.61 22.23
CA VAL A 123 -20.49 4.84 21.69
C VAL A 123 -18.97 4.83 21.91
N LYS A 124 -18.51 4.49 23.11
CA LYS A 124 -17.07 4.37 23.40
C LYS A 124 -16.40 3.31 22.52
N ASN A 125 -17.02 2.15 22.34
CA ASN A 125 -16.49 1.06 21.52
C ASN A 125 -16.42 1.42 20.02
N ASP A 126 -17.33 2.26 19.52
CA ASP A 126 -17.45 2.58 18.09
C ASP A 126 -16.71 3.85 17.68
N TYR A 127 -16.42 4.74 18.63
CA TYR A 127 -15.78 6.04 18.39
C TYR A 127 -14.41 6.22 19.06
N SER A 128 -14.01 5.37 20.01
CA SER A 128 -12.68 5.49 20.62
C SER A 128 -11.58 5.25 19.57
N PRO A 129 -10.68 6.22 19.30
CA PRO A 129 -9.64 6.06 18.30
C PRO A 129 -8.71 4.88 18.57
N PHE A 130 -8.38 4.67 19.85
CA PHE A 130 -7.61 3.51 20.30
C PHE A 130 -8.29 2.19 19.95
N ILE A 131 -9.59 2.06 20.24
CA ILE A 131 -10.34 0.82 19.98
C ILE A 131 -10.41 0.55 18.48
N GLN A 132 -10.64 1.57 17.65
CA GLN A 132 -10.70 1.42 16.19
C GLN A 132 -9.35 0.97 15.62
N GLU A 133 -8.27 1.62 16.04
CA GLU A 133 -6.93 1.25 15.57
C GLU A 133 -6.52 -0.15 16.03
N ALA A 134 -6.80 -0.51 17.28
CA ALA A 134 -6.55 -1.86 17.79
C ALA A 134 -7.39 -2.93 17.04
N LYS A 135 -8.67 -2.65 16.74
CA LYS A 135 -9.53 -3.55 15.95
C LYS A 135 -8.97 -3.76 14.54
N ALA A 136 -8.57 -2.69 13.86
CA ALA A 136 -8.01 -2.78 12.51
C ALA A 136 -6.73 -3.61 12.49
N TYR A 137 -5.79 -3.37 13.40
CA TYR A 137 -4.55 -4.13 13.47
C TYR A 137 -4.75 -5.60 13.89
N GLU A 138 -5.68 -5.90 14.81
CA GLU A 138 -6.04 -7.29 15.11
C GLU A 138 -6.63 -8.01 13.90
N GLN A 139 -7.50 -7.33 13.15
CA GLN A 139 -8.11 -7.86 11.95
C GLN A 139 -7.05 -8.15 10.87
N ILE A 140 -6.14 -7.21 10.63
CA ILE A 140 -4.99 -7.38 9.72
C ILE A 140 -4.12 -8.54 10.17
N ARG A 141 -3.72 -8.60 11.45
CA ARG A 141 -2.86 -9.66 11.97
C ARG A 141 -3.46 -11.05 11.76
N ARG A 142 -4.78 -11.19 11.98
CA ARG A 142 -5.47 -12.49 11.96
C ARG A 142 -5.81 -12.96 10.55
N PHE A 143 -6.26 -12.05 9.69
CA PHE A 143 -6.91 -12.43 8.43
C PHE A 143 -6.16 -11.96 7.19
N CYS A 144 -5.20 -11.04 7.30
CA CYS A 144 -4.38 -10.62 6.16
C CYS A 144 -3.49 -11.77 5.69
N PRO A 145 -3.58 -12.17 4.40
CA PRO A 145 -2.67 -13.14 3.81
C PRO A 145 -1.21 -12.74 4.01
N GLU A 146 -0.34 -13.70 4.25
CA GLU A 146 1.09 -13.44 4.51
C GLU A 146 1.74 -12.61 3.41
N SER A 147 1.39 -12.88 2.14
CA SER A 147 1.85 -12.13 0.97
C SER A 147 1.48 -10.64 1.01
N GLN A 148 0.40 -10.26 1.68
CA GLN A 148 -0.10 -8.87 1.76
C GLN A 148 0.24 -8.17 3.08
N ARG A 149 0.77 -8.88 4.09
CA ARG A 149 1.04 -8.28 5.42
C ARG A 149 1.99 -7.09 5.37
N HIS A 150 2.92 -7.09 4.43
CA HIS A 150 3.88 -6.00 4.24
C HIS A 150 3.24 -4.67 3.82
N LEU A 151 1.98 -4.66 3.39
CA LEU A 151 1.23 -3.44 3.07
C LEU A 151 0.86 -2.66 4.33
N PHE A 152 1.05 -3.24 5.52
CA PHE A 152 0.72 -2.68 6.83
C PHE A 152 1.93 -2.79 7.78
N PRO A 153 2.08 -1.90 8.76
CA PRO A 153 3.08 -2.09 9.82
C PRO A 153 2.83 -3.39 10.60
N GLY A 154 3.90 -4.10 10.98
CA GLY A 154 3.78 -5.23 11.88
C GLY A 154 3.22 -4.80 13.23
N TYR A 155 2.20 -5.51 13.71
CA TYR A 155 1.50 -5.22 14.95
C TYR A 155 1.88 -6.21 16.04
N HIS A 156 2.30 -5.68 17.20
CA HIS A 156 2.84 -6.46 18.32
C HIS A 156 1.89 -6.53 19.52
N GLY A 157 0.80 -5.78 19.51
CA GLY A 157 -0.22 -5.81 20.57
C GLY A 157 -0.56 -4.43 21.13
N ILE A 158 -1.47 -4.44 22.10
CA ILE A 158 -1.85 -3.27 22.87
C ILE A 158 -1.13 -3.22 24.23
N ILE A 159 -0.98 -2.02 24.76
CA ILE A 159 -0.43 -1.75 26.10
C ILE A 159 -1.34 -0.80 26.88
N ASP A 160 -1.29 -0.89 28.21
CA ASP A 160 -1.88 0.08 29.12
C ASP A 160 -0.77 0.59 30.06
N ILE A 161 -0.51 1.90 30.05
CA ILE A 161 0.56 2.52 30.83
C ILE A 161 -0.03 3.51 31.83
N PRO A 162 0.38 3.48 33.11
CA PRO A 162 0.04 4.54 34.07
C PRO A 162 0.65 5.88 33.64
N TRP A 163 -0.15 6.94 33.57
CA TRP A 163 0.32 8.29 33.25
C TRP A 163 0.07 9.25 34.43
N GLY A 164 1.10 9.96 34.88
CA GLY A 164 1.01 10.90 36.01
C GLY A 164 0.82 10.21 37.37
N SER A 165 -0.01 10.80 38.25
CA SER A 165 -0.25 10.37 39.64
C SER A 165 -1.04 9.05 39.80
N GLY A 166 -0.98 8.15 38.80
CA GLY A 166 -1.45 6.77 38.89
C GLY A 166 -2.94 6.54 38.64
N ARG A 167 -3.77 7.59 38.50
CA ARG A 167 -5.22 7.44 38.28
C ARG A 167 -5.65 7.34 36.81
N THR A 168 -4.84 7.81 35.88
CA THR A 168 -5.19 7.82 34.45
C THR A 168 -4.27 6.89 33.68
N ARG A 169 -4.82 5.84 33.07
CA ARG A 169 -4.08 4.93 32.19
C ARG A 169 -4.20 5.39 30.74
N ARG A 170 -3.08 5.50 30.04
CA ARG A 170 -3.06 5.66 28.59
C ARG A 170 -3.01 4.29 27.94
N GLN A 171 -3.80 4.13 26.90
CA GLN A 171 -3.81 2.93 26.09
C GLN A 171 -2.95 3.18 24.86
N GLY A 172 -2.34 2.15 24.32
CA GLY A 172 -1.52 2.28 23.14
C GLY A 172 -1.43 1.03 22.30
N VAL A 173 -1.00 1.24 21.06
CA VAL A 173 -0.75 0.21 20.05
C VAL A 173 0.76 0.16 19.80
N VAL A 174 1.35 -1.03 19.81
CA VAL A 174 2.78 -1.28 19.56
C VAL A 174 2.95 -1.85 18.16
N MET A 175 3.80 -1.21 17.37
CA MET A 175 4.01 -1.54 15.96
C MET A 175 5.50 -1.51 15.61
N ASP A 176 5.83 -2.10 14.45
CA ASP A 176 7.14 -1.93 13.83
C ASP A 176 7.48 -0.45 13.68
N LEU A 177 8.74 -0.11 13.96
CA LEU A 177 9.27 1.19 13.63
C LEU A 177 9.47 1.26 12.11
N LEU A 178 8.68 2.08 11.43
CA LEU A 178 8.88 2.34 10.00
C LEU A 178 10.20 3.08 9.78
N GLN A 179 10.95 2.66 8.77
CA GLN A 179 12.24 3.22 8.38
C GLN A 179 12.25 3.49 6.87
N PRO A 180 12.92 4.56 6.41
CA PRO A 180 12.93 4.94 5.00
C PRO A 180 13.76 3.99 4.12
N GLY A 181 14.62 3.15 4.73
CA GLY A 181 15.55 2.26 4.04
C GLY A 181 14.88 1.15 3.22
N ILE A 182 15.70 0.40 2.49
CA ILE A 182 15.25 -0.66 1.60
C ILE A 182 14.99 -1.99 2.32
N GLU A 183 15.33 -2.08 3.61
CA GLU A 183 15.32 -3.35 4.33
C GLU A 183 13.91 -3.90 4.47
N ASN A 184 12.89 -3.05 4.54
CA ASN A 184 11.50 -3.46 4.70
C ASN A 184 10.67 -3.22 3.43
N ARG A 185 11.32 -2.90 2.30
CA ARG A 185 10.64 -2.62 1.03
C ARG A 185 10.51 -3.89 0.19
N ARG A 186 9.41 -3.99 -0.54
CA ARG A 186 9.14 -5.05 -1.51
C ARG A 186 8.97 -4.46 -2.90
N LEU A 187 9.39 -5.20 -3.91
CA LEU A 187 9.07 -4.85 -5.29
C LEU A 187 7.62 -5.20 -5.60
N GLN A 188 6.91 -4.24 -6.19
CA GLN A 188 5.52 -4.40 -6.59
C GLN A 188 5.42 -4.57 -8.10
N SER A 189 4.56 -5.46 -8.56
CA SER A 189 4.37 -5.68 -10.01
C SER A 189 3.90 -4.41 -10.75
N ALA A 190 4.47 -4.14 -11.92
CA ALA A 190 4.08 -3.11 -12.89
C ALA A 190 2.66 -3.34 -13.45
N SER A 191 2.19 -4.60 -13.44
CA SER A 191 0.85 -4.99 -13.89
C SER A 191 -0.27 -4.19 -13.24
N VAL A 192 -1.29 -3.89 -14.04
CA VAL A 192 -2.44 -3.08 -13.66
C VAL A 192 -3.67 -3.98 -13.54
N PRO A 193 -4.23 -4.17 -12.33
CA PRO A 193 -5.54 -4.77 -12.16
C PRO A 193 -6.63 -3.97 -12.91
N GLU A 194 -7.57 -4.66 -13.56
CA GLU A 194 -8.63 -4.02 -14.36
C GLU A 194 -9.43 -3.00 -13.53
N ASP A 195 -9.75 -3.33 -12.28
CA ASP A 195 -10.47 -2.47 -11.35
C ASP A 195 -9.76 -1.13 -11.05
N PHE A 196 -8.46 -1.04 -11.30
CA PHE A 196 -7.69 0.19 -11.06
C PHE A 196 -7.68 1.11 -12.29
N ARG A 197 -7.98 0.58 -13.48
CA ARG A 197 -7.92 1.35 -14.74
C ARG A 197 -8.73 2.63 -14.72
N PRO A 198 -9.98 2.67 -14.23
CA PRO A 198 -10.75 3.93 -14.20
C PRO A 198 -10.05 5.03 -13.40
N HIS A 199 -9.42 4.68 -12.28
CA HIS A 199 -8.69 5.64 -11.45
C HIS A 199 -7.40 6.12 -12.11
N LEU A 200 -6.66 5.21 -12.76
CA LEU A 200 -5.45 5.54 -13.50
C LEU A 200 -5.75 6.44 -14.70
N THR A 201 -6.81 6.17 -15.47
CA THR A 201 -7.22 7.01 -16.59
C THR A 201 -7.59 8.42 -16.14
N ILE A 202 -8.34 8.56 -15.04
CA ILE A 202 -8.71 9.88 -14.50
C ILE A 202 -7.46 10.65 -14.06
N LEU A 203 -6.52 10.00 -13.37
CA LEU A 203 -5.26 10.65 -12.98
C LEU A 203 -4.44 11.04 -14.22
N GLN A 204 -4.31 10.14 -15.19
CA GLN A 204 -3.55 10.39 -16.42
C GLN A 204 -4.08 11.61 -17.18
N LEU A 205 -5.41 11.76 -17.29
CA LEU A 205 -6.03 12.95 -17.88
C LEU A 205 -5.67 14.22 -17.10
N ALA A 206 -5.73 14.18 -15.76
CA ALA A 206 -5.38 15.33 -14.93
C ALA A 206 -3.89 15.70 -15.02
N LEU A 207 -3.00 14.71 -15.20
CA LEU A 207 -1.56 14.93 -15.37
C LEU A 207 -1.19 15.47 -16.76
N ALA A 208 -2.02 15.22 -17.79
CA ALA A 208 -1.72 15.62 -19.17
C ALA A 208 -1.63 17.15 -19.36
N ASP A 209 -2.34 17.91 -18.52
CA ASP A 209 -2.33 19.39 -18.54
C ASP A 209 -1.19 19.99 -17.71
N MET A 210 -0.36 19.15 -17.06
CA MET A 210 0.74 19.59 -16.19
C MET A 210 2.09 19.58 -16.92
N ASP A 211 2.99 20.50 -16.52
CA ASP A 211 4.36 20.58 -17.04
C ASP A 211 5.28 19.51 -16.42
N LEU A 212 4.98 18.24 -16.69
CA LEU A 212 5.70 17.08 -16.16
C LEU A 212 6.62 16.45 -17.20
N SER A 213 7.65 15.75 -16.76
CA SER A 213 8.39 14.79 -17.58
C SER A 213 7.65 13.43 -17.65
N ASP A 214 7.96 12.61 -18.67
CA ASP A 214 7.37 11.27 -18.82
C ASP A 214 7.61 10.37 -17.59
N VAL A 215 8.79 10.49 -16.98
CA VAL A 215 9.16 9.73 -15.77
C VAL A 215 8.36 10.19 -14.55
N GLU A 216 8.07 11.48 -14.42
CA GLU A 216 7.20 12.00 -13.37
C GLU A 216 5.77 11.46 -13.51
N ALA A 217 5.17 11.60 -14.70
CA ALA A 217 3.83 11.10 -14.95
C ALA A 217 3.73 9.59 -14.67
N SER A 218 4.71 8.83 -15.14
CA SER A 218 4.79 7.38 -14.92
C SER A 218 4.96 7.01 -13.44
N TRP A 219 5.74 7.79 -12.69
CA TRP A 219 5.93 7.58 -11.25
C TRP A 219 4.64 7.84 -10.47
N TYR A 220 3.93 8.95 -10.73
CA TYR A 220 2.66 9.24 -10.06
C TYR A 220 1.60 8.16 -10.33
N LEU A 221 1.50 7.67 -11.56
CA LEU A 221 0.63 6.52 -11.89
C LEU A 221 1.03 5.25 -11.13
N SER A 222 2.34 5.00 -10.99
CA SER A 222 2.86 3.88 -10.21
C SER A 222 2.55 4.01 -8.70
N VAL A 223 2.65 5.21 -8.14
CA VAL A 223 2.28 5.49 -6.74
C VAL A 223 0.79 5.25 -6.52
N LEU A 224 -0.08 5.78 -7.40
CA LEU A 224 -1.52 5.56 -7.32
C LEU A 224 -1.85 4.07 -7.28
N LYS A 225 -1.24 3.28 -8.16
CA LYS A 225 -1.42 1.83 -8.16
C LYS A 225 -1.00 1.19 -6.84
N GLY A 226 0.17 1.53 -6.30
CA GLY A 226 0.65 0.99 -5.02
C GLY A 226 -0.32 1.30 -3.87
N ARG A 227 -0.79 2.54 -3.77
CA ARG A 227 -1.77 2.95 -2.76
C ARG A 227 -3.12 2.28 -2.93
N LEU A 228 -3.59 2.10 -4.17
CA LEU A 228 -4.82 1.35 -4.48
C LEU A 228 -4.74 -0.11 -4.04
N ARG A 229 -3.56 -0.75 -4.16
CA ARG A 229 -3.34 -2.10 -3.61
C ARG A 229 -3.49 -2.13 -2.10
N MET A 230 -2.84 -1.20 -1.39
CA MET A 230 -2.90 -1.12 0.06
C MET A 230 -4.34 -0.96 0.57
N VAL A 231 -5.12 -0.02 0.00
CA VAL A 231 -6.51 0.16 0.42
C VAL A 231 -7.42 -0.98 -0.03
N THR A 232 -7.16 -1.61 -1.17
CA THR A 232 -7.96 -2.76 -1.62
C THR A 232 -7.72 -3.98 -0.72
N ALA A 233 -6.48 -4.23 -0.29
CA ALA A 233 -6.16 -5.26 0.71
C ALA A 233 -6.86 -4.97 2.04
N LEU A 234 -6.98 -3.70 2.43
CA LEU A 234 -7.71 -3.28 3.62
C LEU A 234 -9.23 -3.54 3.49
N HIS A 235 -9.83 -3.20 2.35
CA HIS A 235 -11.26 -3.44 2.07
C HIS A 235 -11.60 -4.92 2.02
N ALA A 236 -10.69 -5.74 1.48
CA ALA A 236 -10.79 -7.19 1.48
C ALA A 236 -10.70 -7.80 2.89
N LEU A 237 -10.45 -7.01 3.94
CA LEU A 237 -10.52 -7.42 5.34
C LEU A 237 -11.78 -6.88 6.04
N GLY A 238 -12.68 -6.23 5.31
CA GLY A 238 -13.86 -5.57 5.86
C GLY A 238 -13.52 -4.32 6.68
N ILE A 239 -12.40 -3.65 6.38
CA ILE A 239 -11.97 -2.42 7.06
C ILE A 239 -12.10 -1.23 6.10
N SER A 240 -12.76 -0.16 6.54
CA SER A 240 -12.71 1.15 5.89
C SER A 240 -11.79 2.09 6.68
N HIS A 241 -10.79 2.72 6.02
CA HIS A 241 -9.83 3.60 6.71
C HIS A 241 -10.43 4.95 7.17
N ASP A 242 -11.30 5.54 6.34
CA ASP A 242 -12.08 6.77 6.59
C ASP A 242 -11.32 8.08 6.84
N ASP A 243 -9.98 8.06 6.82
CA ASP A 243 -9.12 9.25 6.94
C ASP A 243 -7.88 9.16 6.05
N ILE A 244 -8.06 8.74 4.79
CA ILE A 244 -6.96 8.61 3.83
C ILE A 244 -6.35 9.98 3.52
N LYS A 245 -5.06 10.13 3.82
CA LYS A 245 -4.22 11.30 3.55
C LYS A 245 -2.85 10.85 3.05
N ASN A 246 -2.04 11.79 2.57
CA ASN A 246 -0.73 11.48 2.00
C ASN A 246 0.25 10.86 3.02
N ASP A 247 0.17 11.30 4.28
CA ASP A 247 0.98 10.81 5.39
C ASP A 247 0.58 9.40 5.86
N CYS A 248 -0.60 8.87 5.49
CA CYS A 248 -0.99 7.50 5.83
C CYS A 248 -0.15 6.41 5.15
N PHE A 249 0.61 6.74 4.09
CA PHE A 249 1.32 5.75 3.26
C PHE A 249 2.83 5.70 3.49
N GLY A 250 3.41 6.69 4.16
CA GLY A 250 4.86 6.81 4.31
C GLY A 250 5.24 7.74 5.45
N LEU A 251 6.53 7.81 5.75
CA LEU A 251 7.04 8.74 6.77
C LEU A 251 6.97 10.18 6.27
N PRO A 252 6.83 11.17 7.18
CA PRO A 252 7.06 12.56 6.85
C PRO A 252 8.42 12.73 6.17
N ASP A 253 8.47 13.60 5.15
CA ASP A 253 9.66 13.89 4.34
C ASP A 253 10.23 12.72 3.53
N CYS A 254 9.63 11.53 3.60
CA CYS A 254 9.95 10.44 2.68
C CYS A 254 9.18 10.63 1.37
N LEU A 255 9.85 10.41 0.24
CA LEU A 255 9.19 10.37 -1.07
C LEU A 255 8.37 9.09 -1.25
N HIS A 256 8.87 7.98 -0.71
CA HIS A 256 8.42 6.64 -1.07
C HIS A 256 7.44 6.09 -0.04
N ASP A 257 6.32 5.57 -0.52
CA ASP A 257 5.37 4.82 0.32
C ASP A 257 6.07 3.61 0.96
N ILE A 258 5.71 3.30 2.21
CA ILE A 258 6.28 2.19 2.99
C ILE A 258 5.17 1.20 3.35
N ALA A 259 4.12 1.68 4.03
CA ALA A 259 2.98 0.88 4.47
C ALA A 259 1.79 1.80 4.75
N LEU A 260 0.57 1.27 4.74
CA LEU A 260 -0.64 1.98 5.13
C LEU A 260 -0.85 1.90 6.65
N TYR A 261 -0.95 3.05 7.31
CA TYR A 261 -1.10 3.17 8.77
C TYR A 261 -2.00 4.33 9.18
N ASP A 262 -2.21 4.47 10.49
CA ASP A 262 -3.13 5.43 11.14
C ASP A 262 -4.63 5.08 11.03
N PHE A 263 -4.99 3.95 11.61
CA PHE A 263 -6.37 3.45 11.61
C PHE A 263 -7.26 4.06 12.71
N SER A 264 -6.88 5.20 13.28
CA SER A 264 -7.59 5.88 14.38
C SER A 264 -9.07 6.15 14.08
N TRP A 265 -9.38 6.43 12.81
CA TRP A 265 -10.74 6.77 12.34
C TRP A 265 -11.40 5.62 11.58
N SER A 266 -10.70 4.51 11.41
CA SER A 266 -11.19 3.38 10.65
C SER A 266 -12.47 2.81 11.23
N TYR A 267 -13.21 2.08 10.41
CA TYR A 267 -14.22 1.12 10.85
C TYR A 267 -13.78 -0.27 10.43
N THR A 268 -13.67 -1.17 11.40
CA THR A 268 -13.54 -2.61 11.15
C THR A 268 -14.92 -3.24 11.29
N PHE A 269 -15.36 -3.99 10.29
CA PHE A 269 -16.67 -4.61 10.28
C PHE A 269 -16.94 -5.42 11.56
N THR A 270 -18.14 -5.24 12.10
CA THR A 270 -18.69 -6.00 13.22
C THR A 270 -20.09 -6.48 12.85
N PRO A 271 -20.49 -7.71 13.25
CA PRO A 271 -21.85 -8.21 13.04
C PRO A 271 -22.93 -7.32 13.70
N GLU A 272 -22.60 -6.70 14.83
CA GLU A 272 -23.44 -5.67 15.44
C GLU A 272 -23.37 -4.38 14.63
N ARG A 273 -24.54 -3.80 14.34
CA ARG A 273 -24.64 -2.50 13.67
C ARG A 273 -24.02 -1.43 14.57
N PRO A 274 -22.96 -0.74 14.12
CA PRO A 274 -22.29 0.26 14.93
C PRO A 274 -23.14 1.54 14.98
N CYS A 275 -22.96 2.32 16.03
CA CYS A 275 -23.69 3.56 16.26
C CYS A 275 -23.03 4.78 15.57
N ARG A 276 -22.66 4.67 14.28
CA ARG A 276 -21.94 5.71 13.54
C ARG A 276 -22.86 6.60 12.68
N LEU A 277 -22.78 7.92 12.89
CA LEU A 277 -23.59 8.94 12.19
C LEU A 277 -23.52 8.91 10.65
N LEU A 278 -22.38 8.52 10.08
CA LEU A 278 -22.12 8.57 8.64
C LEU A 278 -21.51 7.25 8.14
N LEU A 279 -21.96 6.12 8.68
CA LEU A 279 -21.46 4.85 8.20
C LEU A 279 -22.00 4.58 6.79
N ARG A 280 -21.06 4.30 5.89
CA ARG A 280 -21.32 3.94 4.50
C ARG A 280 -21.36 2.42 4.39
N THR A 281 -22.05 1.90 3.38
CA THR A 281 -21.80 0.52 2.93
C THR A 281 -20.34 0.41 2.48
N LEU A 282 -19.77 -0.79 2.52
CA LEU A 282 -18.38 -0.99 2.12
C LEU A 282 -18.14 -0.54 0.68
N ARG A 283 -19.07 -0.80 -0.24
CA ARG A 283 -18.99 -0.33 -1.64
C ARG A 283 -18.78 1.18 -1.73
N VAL A 284 -19.62 1.96 -1.04
CA VAL A 284 -19.51 3.42 -1.06
C VAL A 284 -18.22 3.88 -0.35
N ALA A 285 -17.81 3.21 0.73
CA ALA A 285 -16.54 3.50 1.39
C ALA A 285 -15.35 3.26 0.47
N VAL A 286 -15.34 2.15 -0.29
CA VAL A 286 -14.32 1.81 -1.29
C VAL A 286 -14.21 2.89 -2.35
N ASP A 287 -15.34 3.29 -2.95
CA ASP A 287 -15.35 4.30 -4.01
C ASP A 287 -14.81 5.65 -3.51
N VAL A 288 -15.24 6.08 -2.32
CA VAL A 288 -14.77 7.33 -1.72
C VAL A 288 -13.28 7.26 -1.37
N GLN A 289 -12.81 6.15 -0.79
CA GLN A 289 -11.41 6.01 -0.41
C GLN A 289 -10.49 5.91 -1.63
N ARG A 290 -10.88 5.17 -2.68
CA ARG A 290 -10.12 5.15 -3.94
C ARG A 290 -10.07 6.52 -4.62
N LYS A 291 -11.15 7.30 -4.53
CA LYS A 291 -11.15 8.72 -4.95
C LYS A 291 -10.16 9.54 -4.14
N HIS A 292 -10.20 9.47 -2.81
CA HIS A 292 -9.26 10.20 -1.95
C HIS A 292 -7.81 9.79 -2.21
N VAL A 293 -7.51 8.50 -2.37
CA VAL A 293 -6.17 8.02 -2.77
C VAL A 293 -5.70 8.72 -4.05
N ARG A 294 -6.55 8.77 -5.09
CA ARG A 294 -6.21 9.49 -6.33
C ARG A 294 -5.95 10.97 -6.09
N GLU A 295 -6.78 11.64 -5.29
CA GLU A 295 -6.58 13.04 -4.94
C GLU A 295 -5.25 13.26 -4.21
N THR A 296 -4.86 12.38 -3.27
CA THR A 296 -3.55 12.50 -2.61
C THR A 296 -2.38 12.42 -3.59
N VAL A 297 -2.49 11.61 -4.66
CA VAL A 297 -1.43 11.50 -5.68
C VAL A 297 -1.45 12.69 -6.64
N LEU A 298 -2.62 13.25 -6.92
CA LEU A 298 -2.74 14.49 -7.68
C LEU A 298 -2.09 15.65 -6.92
N ASP A 299 -2.30 15.74 -5.60
CA ASP A 299 -1.66 16.75 -4.74
C ASP A 299 -0.13 16.59 -4.74
N LEU A 300 0.37 15.35 -4.73
CA LEU A 300 1.81 15.07 -4.90
C LEU A 300 2.35 15.64 -6.22
N ALA A 301 1.61 15.43 -7.32
CA ALA A 301 1.99 15.95 -8.63
C ALA A 301 1.96 17.48 -8.68
N GLN A 302 0.91 18.11 -8.16
CA GLN A 302 0.77 19.57 -8.08
C GLN A 302 1.88 20.22 -7.24
N SER A 303 2.32 19.54 -6.18
CA SER A 303 3.45 19.99 -5.35
C SER A 303 4.83 19.73 -5.97
N ALA A 304 4.89 19.18 -7.20
CA ALA A 304 6.12 18.80 -7.89
C ALA A 304 7.04 17.91 -7.04
N ARG A 305 6.45 17.01 -6.25
CA ARG A 305 7.16 16.24 -5.20
C ARG A 305 8.35 15.45 -5.77
N LEU A 306 8.17 14.76 -6.91
CA LEU A 306 9.25 13.98 -7.51
C LEU A 306 10.35 14.88 -8.10
N LEU A 307 9.99 15.97 -8.76
CA LEU A 307 10.96 16.93 -9.29
C LEU A 307 11.82 17.52 -8.18
N ASN A 308 11.19 17.95 -7.08
CA ASN A 308 11.89 18.49 -5.93
C ASN A 308 12.84 17.46 -5.32
N HIS A 309 12.41 16.21 -5.21
CA HIS A 309 13.27 15.10 -4.78
C HIS A 309 14.50 14.96 -5.68
N PHE A 310 14.32 14.91 -7.01
CA PHE A 310 15.46 14.80 -7.92
C PHE A 310 16.34 16.05 -7.95
N ALA A 311 15.78 17.25 -7.77
CA ALA A 311 16.55 18.47 -7.64
C ALA A 311 17.45 18.43 -6.40
N THR A 312 16.93 17.95 -5.26
CA THR A 312 17.72 17.70 -4.05
C THR A 312 18.75 16.60 -4.28
N LEU A 313 18.38 15.48 -4.90
CA LEU A 313 19.26 14.35 -5.12
C LEU A 313 20.45 14.69 -6.04
N LEU A 314 20.19 15.46 -7.10
CA LEU A 314 21.19 15.96 -8.04
C LEU A 314 21.92 17.21 -7.53
N ASN A 315 21.52 17.75 -6.37
CA ASN A 315 22.02 19.01 -5.82
C ASN A 315 21.99 20.17 -6.85
N THR A 316 20.83 20.40 -7.46
CA THR A 316 20.63 21.36 -8.56
C THR A 316 19.30 22.11 -8.41
N THR A 317 19.00 23.04 -9.32
CA THR A 317 17.71 23.76 -9.33
C THR A 317 16.61 22.90 -9.96
N ALA A 318 15.35 23.20 -9.64
CA ALA A 318 14.20 22.48 -10.19
C ALA A 318 14.14 22.56 -11.73
N GLU A 319 14.55 23.67 -12.33
CA GLU A 319 14.58 23.85 -13.79
C GLU A 319 15.59 22.90 -14.43
N LYS A 320 16.83 22.88 -13.91
CA LYS A 320 17.87 21.98 -14.40
C LYS A 320 17.52 20.51 -14.18
N ALA A 321 16.95 20.18 -13.01
CA ALA A 321 16.47 18.83 -12.75
C ALA A 321 15.40 18.42 -13.77
N ARG A 322 14.47 19.31 -14.11
CA ARG A 322 13.44 19.06 -15.12
C ARG A 322 14.03 18.82 -16.49
N ASP A 323 15.02 19.61 -16.90
CA ASP A 323 15.74 19.40 -18.17
C ASP A 323 16.40 18.02 -18.21
N VAL A 324 17.06 17.63 -17.12
CA VAL A 324 17.67 16.30 -16.98
C VAL A 324 16.61 15.20 -17.03
N LEU A 325 15.45 15.37 -16.39
CA LEU A 325 14.37 14.39 -16.43
C LEU A 325 13.77 14.23 -17.84
N ARG A 326 13.76 15.29 -18.64
CA ARG A 326 13.27 15.29 -20.04
C ARG A 326 14.28 14.73 -21.04
N ALA A 327 15.58 14.87 -20.80
CA ALA A 327 16.62 14.53 -21.77
C ALA A 327 16.80 13.01 -21.95
N ARG A 328 16.12 12.33 -22.87
CA ARG A 328 16.33 10.88 -23.10
C ARG A 328 17.66 10.56 -23.78
N ILE A 329 18.26 9.43 -23.39
CA ILE A 329 19.42 8.86 -24.09
C ILE A 329 18.94 8.25 -25.42
N PRO A 330 19.60 8.57 -26.56
CA PRO A 330 19.31 7.92 -27.83
C PRO A 330 19.43 6.41 -27.73
N ARG A 331 18.47 5.68 -28.33
CA ARG A 331 18.38 4.21 -28.25
C ARG A 331 19.68 3.48 -28.61
N GLN A 332 20.46 4.04 -29.55
CA GLN A 332 21.73 3.47 -30.00
C GLN A 332 22.81 3.45 -28.89
N LEU A 333 22.76 4.40 -27.97
CA LEU A 333 23.71 4.54 -26.86
C LEU A 333 23.29 3.70 -25.64
N LEU A 334 22.03 3.25 -25.55
CA LEU A 334 21.55 2.44 -24.42
C LEU A 334 22.34 1.15 -24.21
N THR A 335 22.93 0.61 -25.28
CA THR A 335 23.75 -0.61 -25.21
C THR A 335 24.96 -0.44 -24.27
N THR A 336 25.53 0.76 -24.19
CA THR A 336 26.70 1.10 -23.38
C THR A 336 26.35 1.89 -22.12
N GLU A 337 25.26 2.66 -22.15
CA GLU A 337 24.84 3.52 -21.05
C GLU A 337 24.03 2.80 -19.97
N LEU A 338 23.32 1.73 -20.33
CA LEU A 338 22.58 0.91 -19.37
C LEU A 338 23.46 -0.23 -18.84
N SER A 339 23.18 -0.62 -17.60
CA SER A 339 23.87 -1.71 -16.91
C SER A 339 22.84 -2.75 -16.46
N LEU A 340 23.25 -4.00 -16.32
CA LEU A 340 22.42 -5.00 -15.64
C LEU A 340 22.32 -4.63 -14.15
N ILE A 341 21.10 -4.66 -13.62
CA ILE A 341 20.81 -4.34 -12.23
C ILE A 341 20.21 -5.56 -11.59
N ARG A 342 20.91 -6.14 -10.63
CA ARG A 342 20.41 -7.25 -9.82
C ARG A 342 19.97 -6.74 -8.46
N LEU A 343 18.75 -7.11 -8.09
CA LEU A 343 18.07 -6.73 -6.87
C LEU A 343 17.84 -8.00 -6.05
N SER A 344 18.55 -8.15 -4.94
CA SER A 344 18.27 -9.19 -3.94
C SER A 344 17.19 -8.65 -3.00
N VAL A 345 15.91 -8.85 -3.30
CA VAL A 345 14.79 -8.13 -2.65
C VAL A 345 13.65 -9.06 -2.33
N ILE A 346 12.88 -8.78 -1.28
CA ILE A 346 11.69 -9.58 -0.97
C ILE A 346 10.59 -9.29 -2.00
N LEU A 347 10.06 -10.33 -2.62
CA LEU A 347 8.96 -10.21 -3.60
C LEU A 347 7.60 -10.21 -2.90
N GLU A 348 6.58 -9.63 -3.54
CA GLU A 348 5.20 -9.51 -3.05
C GLU A 348 4.47 -10.87 -2.90
N GLU A 349 5.09 -11.99 -3.25
CA GLU A 349 4.52 -13.36 -3.19
C GLU A 349 3.21 -13.51 -3.99
N ASN A 350 3.39 -13.75 -5.28
CA ASN A 350 2.86 -14.92 -5.98
C ASN A 350 4.01 -15.38 -6.86
N ASN A 351 4.25 -16.68 -7.04
CA ASN A 351 5.30 -17.24 -7.93
C ASN A 351 5.16 -16.84 -9.41
N ALA A 352 4.36 -15.80 -9.69
CA ALA A 352 4.13 -15.21 -10.97
C ALA A 352 5.30 -14.31 -11.39
N PRO A 353 5.71 -14.39 -12.67
CA PRO A 353 6.62 -13.42 -13.26
C PRO A 353 6.14 -11.99 -13.04
N LEU A 354 7.05 -11.09 -12.64
CA LEU A 354 6.73 -9.68 -12.51
C LEU A 354 7.83 -8.81 -13.11
N PHE A 355 7.43 -7.65 -13.62
CA PHE A 355 8.31 -6.50 -13.83
C PHE A 355 8.03 -5.49 -12.71
N PRO A 356 9.03 -4.86 -12.06
CA PRO A 356 8.77 -3.98 -10.93
C PRO A 356 8.20 -2.62 -11.36
N SER A 357 7.31 -2.07 -10.55
CA SER A 357 6.77 -0.73 -10.75
C SER A 357 7.82 0.35 -10.42
N LEU A 358 7.76 1.49 -11.11
CA LEU A 358 8.71 2.58 -10.92
C LEU A 358 8.77 3.09 -9.47
N SER A 359 7.60 3.25 -8.83
CA SER A 359 7.53 3.69 -7.43
C SER A 359 8.13 2.69 -6.44
N SER A 360 8.09 1.38 -6.75
CA SER A 360 8.64 0.34 -5.87
C SER A 360 10.14 0.12 -6.08
N VAL A 361 10.65 0.31 -7.29
CA VAL A 361 12.07 0.09 -7.61
C VAL A 361 12.95 1.31 -7.33
N LEU A 362 12.41 2.53 -7.45
CA LEU A 362 13.18 3.76 -7.28
C LEU A 362 14.00 3.84 -5.97
N PRO A 363 13.49 3.44 -4.79
CA PRO A 363 14.27 3.41 -3.56
C PRO A 363 15.54 2.55 -3.65
N PHE A 364 15.53 1.48 -4.45
CA PHE A 364 16.68 0.61 -4.66
C PHE A 364 17.69 1.19 -5.64
N LEU A 365 17.25 2.08 -6.52
CA LEU A 365 18.13 2.74 -7.49
C LEU A 365 18.88 3.91 -6.86
N GLU A 366 18.34 4.51 -5.81
CA GLU A 366 18.94 5.69 -5.18
C GLU A 366 20.35 5.43 -4.62
N PRO A 367 21.21 6.48 -4.57
CA PRO A 367 22.61 6.35 -4.15
C PRO A 367 22.83 5.65 -2.81
N ALA A 368 21.94 5.89 -1.84
CA ALA A 368 22.02 5.28 -0.52
C ALA A 368 21.89 3.75 -0.55
N ALA A 369 21.17 3.20 -1.53
CA ALA A 369 20.94 1.77 -1.70
C ALA A 369 21.87 1.14 -2.76
N SER A 370 22.04 1.82 -3.90
CA SER A 370 22.79 1.29 -5.05
C SER A 370 24.30 1.56 -5.00
N GLY A 371 24.73 2.55 -4.20
CA GLY A 371 26.08 3.09 -4.25
C GLY A 371 26.43 3.81 -5.56
N ARG A 372 25.43 4.06 -6.43
CA ARG A 372 25.60 4.76 -7.71
C ARG A 372 25.27 6.25 -7.58
N THR A 373 25.58 7.02 -8.61
CA THR A 373 25.34 8.47 -8.58
C THR A 373 23.85 8.80 -8.77
N ALA A 374 23.49 10.04 -8.44
CA ALA A 374 22.14 10.55 -8.66
C ALA A 374 21.77 10.57 -10.15
N GLU A 375 22.71 10.89 -11.03
CA GLU A 375 22.53 10.89 -12.48
C GLU A 375 22.23 9.48 -13.00
N TRP A 376 22.93 8.46 -12.48
CA TRP A 376 22.65 7.07 -12.80
C TRP A 376 21.22 6.68 -12.40
N THR A 377 20.80 7.07 -11.19
CA THR A 377 19.43 6.83 -10.70
C THR A 377 18.39 7.42 -11.65
N VAL A 378 18.59 8.67 -12.06
CA VAL A 378 17.69 9.38 -12.99
C VAL A 378 17.66 8.70 -14.35
N THR A 379 18.83 8.34 -14.89
CA THR A 379 18.94 7.63 -16.17
C THR A 379 18.17 6.32 -16.15
N VAL A 380 18.39 5.48 -15.14
CA VAL A 380 17.70 4.19 -15.03
C VAL A 380 16.19 4.39 -14.85
N ALA A 381 15.75 5.33 -14.01
CA ALA A 381 14.33 5.60 -13.79
C ALA A 381 13.60 5.98 -15.09
N LYS A 382 14.23 6.79 -15.95
CA LYS A 382 13.67 7.23 -17.25
C LYS A 382 13.63 6.13 -18.30
N HIS A 383 14.57 5.19 -18.20
CA HIS A 383 14.77 4.10 -19.15
C HIS A 383 14.30 2.77 -18.57
N LEU A 384 13.49 2.77 -17.51
CA LEU A 384 13.02 1.53 -16.88
C LEU A 384 12.28 0.64 -17.90
N ASP A 385 11.49 1.24 -18.80
CA ASP A 385 10.79 0.51 -19.87
C ASP A 385 11.72 -0.09 -20.94
N ASP A 386 13.00 0.32 -20.98
CA ASP A 386 14.01 -0.27 -21.86
C ASP A 386 14.66 -1.51 -21.24
N PHE A 387 14.20 -1.97 -20.06
CA PHE A 387 14.65 -3.21 -19.41
C PHE A 387 13.64 -4.35 -19.59
N VAL A 388 14.15 -5.57 -19.42
CA VAL A 388 13.39 -6.79 -19.19
C VAL A 388 13.75 -7.30 -17.81
N CYS A 389 12.74 -7.74 -17.07
CA CYS A 389 12.90 -8.29 -15.73
C CYS A 389 13.05 -9.82 -15.80
N VAL A 390 14.14 -10.35 -15.26
CA VAL A 390 14.35 -11.77 -15.03
C VAL A 390 13.92 -12.08 -13.60
N SER A 391 12.98 -13.01 -13.45
CA SER A 391 12.48 -13.52 -12.17
C SER A 391 12.50 -15.04 -12.15
N PHE A 392 12.70 -15.62 -10.98
CA PHE A 392 12.78 -17.06 -10.79
C PHE A 392 11.64 -17.55 -9.90
N SER A 393 11.03 -18.67 -10.27
CA SER A 393 10.02 -19.35 -9.46
C SER A 393 10.25 -20.86 -9.43
N GLU A 394 9.90 -21.49 -8.30
CA GLU A 394 9.92 -22.95 -8.18
C GLU A 394 8.66 -23.55 -8.81
N VAL A 395 8.84 -24.64 -9.55
CA VAL A 395 7.73 -25.44 -10.10
C VAL A 395 7.35 -26.49 -9.05
N ASN A 396 6.19 -26.30 -8.41
CA ASN A 396 5.73 -27.16 -7.32
C ASN A 396 5.29 -28.59 -7.76
N ASP A 397 5.25 -28.89 -9.07
CA ASP A 397 4.66 -30.11 -9.65
C ASP A 397 5.67 -31.08 -10.29
N CYS A 398 6.90 -31.18 -9.77
CA CYS A 398 7.83 -32.20 -10.25
C CYS A 398 7.72 -33.49 -9.40
N ALA A 399 7.14 -34.53 -9.98
CA ALA A 399 6.97 -35.87 -9.38
C ALA A 399 8.30 -36.63 -9.10
N VAL A 400 9.45 -35.98 -9.27
CA VAL A 400 10.78 -36.57 -9.07
C VAL A 400 11.47 -35.85 -7.90
N PRO A 401 11.51 -36.44 -6.70
CA PRO A 401 11.98 -35.78 -5.47
C PRO A 401 13.49 -35.44 -5.42
N SER A 402 14.28 -35.77 -6.46
CA SER A 402 15.72 -35.53 -6.52
C SER A 402 16.15 -34.38 -7.43
N GLN A 403 15.24 -33.70 -8.13
CA GLN A 403 15.56 -32.57 -9.02
C GLN A 403 14.50 -31.47 -8.86
N SER A 404 14.91 -30.28 -8.44
CA SER A 404 14.05 -29.10 -8.50
C SER A 404 14.16 -28.45 -9.88
N VAL A 405 13.01 -28.16 -10.50
CA VAL A 405 12.93 -27.35 -11.71
C VAL A 405 12.66 -25.91 -11.31
N ILE A 406 13.56 -25.01 -11.69
CA ILE A 406 13.37 -23.57 -11.56
C ILE A 406 12.88 -23.03 -12.90
N LEU A 407 11.83 -22.23 -12.87
CA LEU A 407 11.37 -21.47 -14.02
C LEU A 407 11.98 -20.07 -13.97
N ALA A 408 12.83 -19.75 -14.94
CA ALA A 408 13.27 -18.38 -15.17
C ALA A 408 12.33 -17.72 -16.18
N SER A 409 11.75 -16.58 -15.82
CA SER A 409 10.82 -15.83 -16.68
C SER A 409 11.39 -14.45 -16.99
N LEU A 410 11.46 -14.12 -18.28
CA LEU A 410 11.80 -12.79 -18.79
C LEU A 410 10.51 -12.02 -19.06
N VAL A 411 10.34 -10.87 -18.42
CA VAL A 411 9.09 -10.10 -18.41
C VAL A 411 9.37 -8.67 -18.86
N SER A 412 8.65 -8.15 -19.86
CA SER A 412 8.74 -6.74 -20.25
C SER A 412 7.99 -5.82 -19.27
N SER A 413 8.20 -4.51 -19.39
CA SER A 413 7.56 -3.50 -18.55
C SER A 413 6.02 -3.48 -18.61
N ASN A 414 5.44 -3.90 -19.73
CA ASN A 414 3.99 -4.09 -19.89
C ASN A 414 3.46 -5.38 -19.25
N GLY A 415 4.32 -6.20 -18.62
CA GLY A 415 3.95 -7.45 -17.97
C GLY A 415 3.85 -8.66 -18.90
N VAL A 416 4.24 -8.55 -20.17
CA VAL A 416 4.27 -9.69 -21.10
C VAL A 416 5.50 -10.56 -20.80
N VAL A 417 5.27 -11.86 -20.66
CA VAL A 417 6.35 -12.86 -20.58
C VAL A 417 6.92 -13.05 -21.98
N ILE A 418 8.16 -12.65 -22.17
CA ILE A 418 8.90 -12.75 -23.44
C ILE A 418 9.44 -14.17 -23.63
N GLU A 419 9.99 -14.74 -22.57
CA GLU A 419 10.63 -16.05 -22.60
C GLU A 419 10.49 -16.74 -21.23
N GLN A 420 10.34 -18.07 -21.25
CA GLN A 420 10.34 -18.92 -20.06
C GLN A 420 11.29 -20.10 -20.25
N LEU A 421 12.21 -20.26 -19.32
CA LEU A 421 13.25 -21.29 -19.35
C LEU A 421 13.13 -22.20 -18.14
N GLY A 422 12.98 -23.50 -18.37
CA GLY A 422 13.11 -24.52 -17.34
C GLY A 422 14.59 -24.85 -17.09
N LEU A 423 15.03 -24.63 -15.85
CA LEU A 423 16.39 -24.88 -15.40
C LEU A 423 16.38 -26.06 -14.42
N LEU A 424 17.15 -27.11 -14.74
CA LEU A 424 17.33 -28.27 -13.87
C LEU A 424 18.41 -27.97 -12.83
N CYS A 425 18.03 -27.95 -11.55
CA CYS A 425 18.93 -27.58 -10.47
C CYS A 425 19.41 -28.83 -9.72
N PRO A 426 20.72 -29.15 -9.77
CA PRO A 426 21.24 -30.42 -9.26
C PRO A 426 21.18 -30.57 -7.72
N ASN A 427 21.00 -29.47 -6.97
CA ASN A 427 21.03 -29.46 -5.50
C ASN A 427 19.70 -29.08 -4.81
N GLY A 428 18.57 -29.19 -5.51
CA GLY A 428 17.24 -29.23 -4.89
C GLY A 428 16.68 -27.93 -4.28
N SER A 429 17.46 -26.85 -4.15
CA SER A 429 16.95 -25.57 -3.60
C SER A 429 17.47 -24.35 -4.35
N LEU A 430 16.62 -23.34 -4.54
CA LEU A 430 17.02 -22.02 -5.01
C LEU A 430 18.11 -21.41 -4.11
N PRO A 431 19.26 -20.97 -4.65
CA PRO A 431 20.20 -20.13 -3.91
C PRO A 431 19.55 -18.75 -3.67
N GLY A 432 18.84 -18.61 -2.55
CA GLY A 432 18.23 -17.35 -2.12
C GLY A 432 16.86 -17.11 -2.78
N LYS A 433 15.80 -17.13 -1.96
CA LYS A 433 14.39 -17.13 -2.40
C LYS A 433 13.91 -15.91 -3.19
N THR A 434 14.72 -14.87 -3.44
CA THR A 434 14.16 -13.59 -3.87
C THR A 434 15.17 -12.70 -4.63
N THR A 435 15.56 -13.11 -5.84
CA THR A 435 16.41 -12.30 -6.73
C THR A 435 15.65 -11.92 -7.99
N VAL A 436 15.72 -10.64 -8.35
CA VAL A 436 15.24 -10.08 -9.62
C VAL A 436 16.41 -9.41 -10.33
N ALA A 437 16.47 -9.53 -11.65
CA ALA A 437 17.44 -8.77 -12.45
C ALA A 437 16.72 -7.94 -13.52
N LEU A 438 17.07 -6.67 -13.63
CA LEU A 438 16.71 -5.81 -14.74
C LEU A 438 17.85 -5.86 -15.76
N VAL A 439 17.55 -6.38 -16.94
CA VAL A 439 18.47 -6.57 -18.05
C VAL A 439 18.09 -5.61 -19.17
N PRO A 440 19.01 -4.77 -19.68
CA PRO A 440 18.71 -3.91 -20.83
C PRO A 440 18.17 -4.75 -21.99
N SER A 441 16.96 -4.42 -22.47
CA SER A 441 16.27 -5.18 -23.53
C SER A 441 17.09 -5.28 -24.81
N ILE A 442 17.89 -4.24 -25.10
CA ILE A 442 18.78 -4.18 -26.26
C ILE A 442 19.89 -5.24 -26.21
N TRP A 443 20.22 -5.77 -25.04
CA TRP A 443 21.21 -6.84 -24.93
C TRP A 443 20.66 -8.20 -25.36
N LEU A 444 19.35 -8.43 -25.26
CA LEU A 444 18.74 -9.75 -25.52
C LEU A 444 18.98 -10.25 -26.95
N GLY A 445 19.21 -9.36 -27.93
CA GLY A 445 19.50 -9.76 -29.30
C GLY A 445 20.86 -10.46 -29.49
N THR A 446 21.78 -10.34 -28.54
CA THR A 446 23.14 -10.91 -28.62
C THR A 446 23.50 -11.77 -27.41
N LEU A 447 22.61 -11.88 -26.43
CA LEU A 447 22.86 -12.52 -25.14
C LEU A 447 22.26 -13.93 -25.14
N ASP A 448 23.06 -14.93 -24.77
CA ASP A 448 22.54 -16.26 -24.45
C ASP A 448 21.74 -16.21 -23.14
N THR A 449 20.42 -16.18 -23.26
CA THR A 449 19.49 -16.03 -22.14
C THR A 449 19.55 -17.21 -21.16
N ARG A 450 19.90 -18.40 -21.64
CA ARG A 450 20.10 -19.57 -20.77
C ARG A 450 21.35 -19.40 -19.92
N ARG A 451 22.47 -19.02 -20.53
CA ARG A 451 23.72 -18.73 -19.80
C ARG A 451 23.53 -17.60 -18.79
N LEU A 452 22.82 -16.54 -19.17
CA LEU A 452 22.46 -15.44 -18.26
C LEU A 452 21.74 -15.93 -17.02
N CYS A 453 20.69 -16.75 -17.20
CA CYS A 453 19.91 -17.24 -16.08
C CYS A 453 20.75 -18.13 -15.15
N TRP A 454 21.64 -18.96 -15.71
CA TRP A 454 22.60 -19.72 -14.93
C TRP A 454 23.56 -18.81 -14.15
N SER A 455 24.12 -17.79 -14.79
CA SER A 455 24.99 -16.84 -14.10
C SER A 455 24.28 -16.11 -12.97
N LEU A 456 23.07 -15.60 -13.20
CA LEU A 456 22.28 -14.90 -12.18
C LEU A 456 21.94 -15.77 -10.96
N LEU A 457 21.81 -17.08 -11.14
CA LEU A 457 21.54 -18.04 -10.06
C LEU A 457 22.80 -18.49 -9.33
N TYR A 458 23.92 -18.68 -10.04
CA TYR A 458 25.05 -19.45 -9.50
C TYR A 458 26.38 -18.70 -9.44
N SER A 459 26.54 -17.54 -10.08
CA SER A 459 27.84 -16.86 -10.02
C SER A 459 28.18 -16.43 -8.59
N PRO A 460 29.44 -16.60 -8.16
CA PRO A 460 29.84 -16.22 -6.81
C PRO A 460 29.71 -14.72 -6.52
N SER A 461 29.91 -13.90 -7.55
CA SER A 461 29.72 -12.44 -7.50
C SER A 461 28.27 -12.05 -7.21
N PHE A 462 27.36 -13.02 -7.32
CA PHE A 462 25.95 -12.88 -7.00
C PHE A 462 25.56 -13.55 -5.66
N TYR A 463 26.47 -14.20 -4.93
CA TYR A 463 26.19 -14.57 -3.53
C TYR A 463 26.29 -13.32 -2.65
N GLY A 464 25.17 -12.61 -2.51
CA GLY A 464 25.02 -11.45 -1.64
C GLY A 464 24.12 -11.75 -0.45
N THR A 465 24.27 -10.97 0.63
CA THR A 465 23.24 -10.90 1.67
C THR A 465 21.93 -10.38 1.05
N PRO A 466 20.76 -10.79 1.59
CA PRO A 466 19.48 -10.21 1.18
C PRO A 466 19.55 -8.68 1.24
N LYS A 467 18.82 -8.00 0.35
CA LYS A 467 18.67 -6.54 0.29
C LYS A 467 19.93 -5.82 -0.20
N THR A 468 20.55 -6.37 -1.24
CA THR A 468 21.70 -5.78 -1.95
C THR A 468 21.34 -5.45 -3.39
N VAL A 469 21.94 -4.37 -3.90
CA VAL A 469 21.83 -3.95 -5.30
C VAL A 469 23.19 -4.13 -5.94
N THR A 470 23.27 -4.98 -6.97
CA THR A 470 24.49 -5.21 -7.74
C THR A 470 24.29 -4.67 -9.14
N VAL A 471 25.23 -3.87 -9.63
CA VAL A 471 25.15 -3.26 -10.95
C VAL A 471 26.37 -3.66 -11.75
N LEU A 472 26.15 -4.28 -12.90
CA LEU A 472 27.19 -4.80 -13.79
C LEU A 472 27.07 -4.19 -15.18
N ASP A 473 28.19 -3.73 -15.72
CA ASP A 473 28.26 -3.40 -17.14
C ASP A 473 28.29 -4.68 -18.01
N ARG A 474 28.25 -4.49 -19.33
CA ARG A 474 28.22 -5.59 -20.29
C ARG A 474 29.46 -6.48 -20.21
N GLN A 475 30.65 -5.89 -20.07
CA GLN A 475 31.91 -6.64 -20.05
C GLN A 475 32.03 -7.47 -18.77
N GLN A 476 31.62 -6.89 -17.64
CA GLN A 476 31.56 -7.58 -16.36
C GLN A 476 30.58 -8.76 -16.42
N LEU A 477 29.40 -8.58 -17.02
CA LEU A 477 28.44 -9.67 -17.20
C LEU A 477 29.00 -10.79 -18.09
N ASP A 478 29.64 -10.45 -19.20
CA ASP A 478 30.24 -11.45 -20.10
C ASP A 478 31.35 -12.23 -19.39
N ALA A 479 32.14 -11.57 -18.53
CA ALA A 479 33.15 -12.23 -17.70
C ALA A 479 32.53 -13.22 -16.69
N GLU A 480 31.45 -12.82 -16.01
CA GLU A 480 30.69 -13.69 -15.09
C GLU A 480 30.07 -14.90 -15.83
N MET A 481 29.52 -14.67 -17.01
CA MET A 481 28.94 -15.73 -17.85
C MET A 481 29.96 -16.76 -18.31
N ASN A 482 31.21 -16.33 -18.56
CA ASN A 482 32.30 -17.22 -18.92
C ASN A 482 32.90 -17.99 -17.72
N GLN A 483 32.70 -17.53 -16.49
CA GLN A 483 33.20 -18.22 -15.29
C GLN A 483 32.27 -19.33 -14.80
N VAL A 484 30.96 -19.18 -14.97
CA VAL A 484 29.95 -20.16 -14.53
C VAL A 484 29.83 -21.35 -15.49
N HIS A 485 30.31 -21.19 -16.73
CA HIS A 485 30.23 -22.17 -17.80
C HIS A 485 31.54 -22.94 -17.97
#